data_AF-A0A962VWB7-F1
#
_entry.id   AF-A0A962VWB7-F1
#
_cell.length_a   1.000
_cell.length_b   1.000
_cell.length_c   1.000
_cell.angle_alpha   90.00
_cell.angle_beta   90.00
_cell.angle_gamma   90.00
#
_symmetry.space_group_name_H-M   'P 1'
#
loop_
_entity.id
_entity.type
_entity.pdbx_description
1 polymer ?
#
loop_
_entity_poly.entity_id
_entity_poly.type
_entity_poly.pdbx_seq_one_letter_code
_entity_poly.pdbx_strand_id
1 'polypeptide(L)'
;ELYSPGGLPNTLEPESLPYRQMARNETLTSLLARCPIPADVDWIETTRTTFMDRRGEGVPIILARSEALSGRLPEYRVIDQSELLLTIYAAGEVAETE
;
A
#
# COMPACT_ATOMS: atom_id res chain seq x y z
N GLU A 1 -8.65 3.01 -8.64
CA GLU A 1 -7.45 2.35 -9.20
C GLU A 1 -6.26 3.29 -9.10
N LEU A 2 -5.06 2.77 -8.92
CA LEU A 2 -3.82 3.53 -8.78
C LEU A 2 -2.78 3.00 -9.78
N TYR A 3 -2.34 3.86 -10.70
CA TYR A 3 -1.33 3.55 -11.71
C TYR A 3 0.00 4.14 -11.27
N SER A 4 1.02 3.29 -11.16
CA SER A 4 2.37 3.69 -10.76
C SER A 4 3.36 3.38 -11.87
N PRO A 5 4.04 4.40 -12.43
CA PRO A 5 4.98 4.19 -13.52
C PRO A 5 6.23 3.41 -13.05
N GLY A 6 6.76 2.61 -13.96
CA GLY A 6 7.90 1.71 -13.73
C GLY A 6 7.44 0.30 -13.35
N GLY A 7 8.12 -0.71 -13.90
CA GLY A 7 7.88 -2.13 -13.61
C GLY A 7 8.51 -2.61 -12.31
N LEU A 8 8.10 -3.78 -11.81
CA LEU A 8 8.68 -4.36 -10.60
C LEU A 8 10.18 -4.67 -10.79
N PRO A 9 11.04 -4.32 -9.82
CA PRO A 9 12.48 -4.54 -9.95
C PRO A 9 12.85 -6.03 -9.87
N ASN A 10 13.73 -6.49 -10.76
CA ASN A 10 14.45 -7.78 -10.69
C ASN A 10 13.57 -9.02 -10.41
N THR A 11 12.81 -9.47 -11.42
CA THR A 11 12.01 -10.72 -11.38
C THR A 11 11.04 -10.84 -10.20
N LEU A 12 10.65 -9.71 -9.60
CA LEU A 12 9.61 -9.70 -8.59
C LEU A 12 8.25 -9.90 -9.25
N GLU A 13 7.54 -10.92 -8.80
CA GLU A 13 6.16 -11.14 -9.17
C GLU A 13 5.22 -10.42 -8.18
N PRO A 14 4.03 -9.96 -8.62
CA PRO A 14 3.06 -9.26 -7.76
C PRO A 14 2.75 -10.00 -6.46
N GLU A 15 2.70 -11.33 -6.49
CA GLU A 15 2.38 -12.20 -5.35
C GLU A 15 3.49 -12.18 -4.29
N SER A 16 4.71 -11.78 -4.67
CA SER A 16 5.85 -11.67 -3.75
C SER A 16 5.90 -10.35 -2.99
N LEU A 17 5.14 -9.33 -3.43
CA LEU A 17 5.16 -7.99 -2.82
C LEU A 17 4.86 -7.94 -1.32
N PRO A 18 3.93 -8.75 -0.76
CA PRO A 18 3.67 -8.73 0.68
C PRO A 18 4.84 -9.26 1.51
N TYR A 19 5.67 -10.11 0.92
CA TYR A 19 6.72 -10.84 1.63
C TYR A 19 8.11 -10.24 1.45
N ARG A 20 8.29 -9.36 0.46
CA ARG A 20 9.59 -8.77 0.14
C ARG A 20 9.61 -7.28 0.42
N GLN A 21 10.56 -6.87 1.26
CA GLN A 21 10.85 -5.47 1.50
C GLN A 21 11.91 -5.02 0.49
N MET A 22 11.48 -4.42 -0.62
CA MET A 22 12.41 -3.87 -1.60
C MET A 22 11.89 -2.53 -2.11
N ALA A 23 12.64 -1.46 -1.83
CA ALA A 23 12.36 -0.16 -2.39
C ALA A 23 13.14 0.06 -3.68
N ARG A 24 12.52 0.72 -4.67
CA ARG A 24 13.26 1.19 -5.86
C ARG A 24 14.25 2.30 -5.52
N ASN A 25 13.91 3.10 -4.51
CA ASN A 25 14.73 4.24 -4.08
C ASN A 25 14.81 4.27 -2.55
N GLU A 26 15.95 3.82 -2.03
CA GLU A 26 16.24 3.79 -0.61
C GLU A 26 16.32 5.20 0.00
N THR A 27 16.79 6.20 -0.75
CA THR A 27 16.88 7.59 -0.27
C THR A 27 15.50 8.18 0.01
N LEU A 28 14.55 7.99 -0.90
CA LEU A 28 13.16 8.42 -0.71
C LEU A 28 12.50 7.68 0.45
N THR A 29 12.70 6.36 0.53
CA THR A 29 12.20 5.53 1.62
C THR A 29 12.74 6.03 2.97
N SER A 30 14.04 6.31 3.05
CA SER A 30 14.71 6.83 4.23
C SER A 30 14.22 8.22 4.64
N LEU A 31 13.93 9.09 3.67
CA LEU A 31 13.33 10.41 3.89
C LEU A 31 11.93 10.28 4.48
N LEU A 32 11.04 9.51 3.84
CA LEU A 32 9.65 9.31 4.28
C LEU A 32 9.55 8.61 5.65
N ALA A 33 10.52 7.74 5.96
CA ALA A 33 10.63 7.10 7.26
C ALA A 33 11.17 8.00 8.39
N ARG A 34 11.59 9.24 8.05
CA ARG A 34 11.95 10.29 9.02
C ARG A 34 11.00 11.47 8.98
N CYS A 35 10.16 11.58 7.95
CA CYS A 35 9.25 12.69 7.77
C CYS A 35 8.03 12.50 8.68
N PRO A 36 7.82 13.37 9.69
CA PRO A 36 6.71 13.25 10.61
C PRO A 36 5.39 13.57 9.91
N ILE A 37 4.32 12.87 10.32
CA ILE A 37 2.97 13.21 9.89
C ILE A 37 2.48 14.40 10.72
N PRO A 38 1.90 15.45 10.10
CA PRO A 38 1.29 16.56 10.84
C PRO A 38 0.19 16.06 11.78
N ALA A 39 0.28 16.41 13.06
CA ALA A 39 -0.65 15.96 14.10
C ALA A 39 -1.92 16.83 14.21
N ASP A 40 -1.93 17.96 13.52
CA ASP A 40 -2.94 19.01 13.55
C ASP A 40 -3.96 18.89 12.41
N VAL A 41 -4.02 17.74 11.74
CA VAL A 41 -4.86 17.51 10.56
C VAL A 41 -6.01 16.57 10.93
N ASP A 42 -7.19 17.15 11.11
CA ASP A 42 -8.38 16.46 11.65
C ASP A 42 -8.86 15.24 10.84
N TRP A 43 -8.57 15.19 9.54
CA TRP A 43 -8.98 14.08 8.67
C TRP A 43 -7.97 12.92 8.63
N ILE A 44 -6.81 13.05 9.30
CA ILE A 44 -5.80 11.99 9.36
C ILE A 44 -5.98 11.19 10.65
N GLU A 45 -6.72 10.10 10.56
CA GLU A 45 -6.82 9.11 11.64
C GLU A 45 -5.71 8.05 11.49
N THR A 46 -4.59 8.24 12.16
CA THR A 46 -3.47 7.28 12.12
C THR A 46 -2.72 7.19 13.43
N THR A 47 -2.23 6.00 13.76
CA THR A 47 -1.30 5.78 14.88
C THR A 47 0.16 5.96 14.47
N ARG A 48 0.43 6.23 13.18
CA ARG A 48 1.78 6.43 12.66
C ARG A 48 2.31 7.81 13.00
N THR A 49 3.59 7.87 13.36
CA THR A 49 4.31 9.12 13.61
C THR A 49 5.02 9.65 12.37
N THR A 50 5.32 8.78 11.39
CA THR A 50 6.01 9.10 10.13
C THR A 50 5.26 8.56 8.91
N PHE A 51 5.47 9.17 7.74
CA PHE A 51 4.75 8.81 6.52
C PHE A 51 4.98 7.36 6.06
N MET A 52 6.17 6.82 6.28
CA MET A 52 6.51 5.45 5.89
C MET A 52 7.12 4.69 7.07
N ASP A 53 6.83 3.41 7.16
CA ASP A 53 7.53 2.49 8.06
C ASP A 53 8.79 1.96 7.37
N ARG A 54 9.90 1.82 8.10
CA ARG A 54 11.15 1.28 7.56
C ARG A 54 11.04 -0.20 7.17
N ARG A 55 10.04 -0.91 7.69
CA ARG A 55 9.89 -2.37 7.53
C ARG A 55 9.05 -2.78 6.32
N GLY A 56 8.69 -1.89 5.40
CA GLY A 56 7.94 -2.28 4.20
C GLY A 56 6.58 -2.93 4.46
N GLU A 57 5.99 -2.74 5.65
CA GLU A 57 4.68 -3.29 6.07
C GLU A 57 3.49 -2.72 5.27
N GLY A 58 3.74 -1.81 4.33
CA GLY A 58 2.70 -1.12 3.56
C GLY A 58 1.83 -2.09 2.76
N VAL A 59 2.42 -3.01 2.01
CA VAL A 59 1.67 -3.93 1.14
C VAL A 59 0.78 -4.88 1.96
N PRO A 60 1.29 -5.60 2.98
CA PRO A 60 0.44 -6.44 3.83
C PRO A 60 -0.72 -5.67 4.48
N ILE A 61 -0.47 -4.44 4.94
CA ILE A 61 -1.50 -3.60 5.57
C ILE A 61 -2.58 -3.20 4.56
N ILE A 62 -2.21 -2.84 3.32
CA ILE A 62 -3.17 -2.52 2.27
C ILE A 62 -4.05 -3.73 1.97
N LEU A 63 -3.46 -4.91 1.80
CA LEU A 63 -4.21 -6.15 1.53
C LEU A 63 -5.24 -6.41 2.66
N ALA A 64 -4.76 -6.46 3.90
CA ALA A 64 -5.60 -6.82 5.05
C ALA A 64 -6.71 -5.79 5.34
N ARG A 65 -6.39 -4.49 5.28
CA ARG A 65 -7.38 -3.43 5.57
C ARG A 65 -8.41 -3.31 4.45
N SER A 66 -8.01 -3.44 3.20
CA SER A 66 -8.93 -3.35 2.06
C SER A 66 -9.86 -4.56 2.02
N GLU A 67 -9.36 -5.77 2.31
CA GLU A 67 -10.18 -6.97 2.42
C GLU A 67 -11.20 -6.85 3.56
N ALA A 68 -10.79 -6.34 4.74
CA ALA A 68 -11.69 -6.13 5.86
C ALA A 68 -12.84 -5.13 5.56
N LEU A 69 -12.60 -4.12 4.71
CA LEU A 69 -13.59 -3.11 4.36
C LEU A 69 -14.51 -3.53 3.20
N SER A 70 -13.95 -4.19 2.19
CA SER A 70 -14.66 -4.50 0.94
C SER A 70 -15.11 -5.96 0.82
N GLY A 71 -14.61 -6.85 1.70
CA GLY A 71 -14.75 -8.30 1.56
C GLY A 71 -13.99 -8.89 0.37
N ARG A 72 -13.17 -8.09 -0.32
CA ARG A 72 -12.42 -8.49 -1.52
C ARG A 72 -10.95 -8.11 -1.39
N LEU A 73 -10.06 -9.05 -1.67
CA LEU A 73 -8.63 -8.77 -1.71
C LEU A 73 -8.32 -7.79 -2.85
N PRO A 74 -7.58 -6.69 -2.58
CA PRO A 74 -7.14 -5.78 -3.62
C PRO A 74 -6.10 -6.46 -4.53
N GLU A 75 -6.04 -6.02 -5.79
CA GLU A 75 -5.25 -6.66 -6.84
C GLU A 75 -4.05 -5.80 -7.25
N TYR A 76 -2.88 -6.43 -7.33
CA TYR A 76 -1.68 -5.86 -7.95
C TYR A 76 -1.47 -6.52 -9.31
N ARG A 77 -1.27 -5.73 -10.36
CA ARG A 77 -1.03 -6.21 -11.73
C ARG A 77 0.09 -5.42 -12.38
N VAL A 78 0.98 -6.12 -13.09
CA VAL A 78 2.01 -5.48 -13.91
C VAL A 78 1.50 -5.40 -15.36
N ILE A 79 1.51 -4.19 -15.93
CA ILE A 79 1.11 -3.92 -17.31
C ILE A 79 2.38 -3.71 -18.13
N ASP A 80 2.54 -4.51 -19.20
CA ASP A 80 3.65 -4.42 -20.17
C ASP A 80 5.06 -4.28 -19.55
N GLN A 81 5.27 -4.90 -18.37
CA GLN A 81 6.50 -4.81 -17.58
C GLN A 81 6.96 -3.38 -17.23
N SER A 82 6.11 -2.37 -17.42
CA SER A 82 6.48 -0.96 -17.32
C SER A 82 5.60 -0.17 -16.37
N GLU A 83 4.51 -0.74 -15.89
CA GLU A 83 3.57 -0.08 -14.98
C GLU A 83 3.02 -1.07 -13.95
N LEU A 84 2.82 -0.58 -12.72
CA LEU A 84 2.15 -1.33 -11.65
C LEU A 84 0.77 -0.71 -11.40
N LEU A 85 -0.27 -1.51 -11.59
CA LEU A 85 -1.65 -1.19 -11.26
C LEU A 85 -2.01 -1.79 -9.90
N LEU A 86 -2.58 -0.97 -9.03
CA LEU A 86 -3.25 -1.39 -7.81
C LEU A 86 -4.75 -1.07 -7.88
N THR A 87 -5.58 -2.11 -7.77
CA THR A 87 -7.03 -1.98 -7.68
C THR A 87 -7.47 -2.24 -6.25
N ILE A 88 -7.99 -1.20 -5.59
CA ILE A 88 -8.62 -1.29 -4.27
C ILE A 88 -10.13 -1.14 -4.46
N TYR A 89 -10.87 -2.11 -3.94
CA TYR A 89 -12.33 -2.12 -4.00
C TYR A 89 -12.92 -1.18 -2.95
N ALA A 90 -14.03 -0.52 -3.28
CA ALA A 90 -14.77 0.30 -2.33
C ALA A 90 -15.29 -0.55 -1.16
N ALA A 91 -15.54 0.08 -0.01
CA ALA A 91 -16.15 -0.60 1.12
C ALA A 91 -17.49 -1.23 0.69
N GLY A 92 -17.73 -2.47 1.12
CA GLY A 92 -19.01 -3.12 0.90
C GLY A 92 -20.07 -2.50 1.82
N GLU A 93 -21.35 -2.70 1.50
CA GLU A 93 -22.39 -2.55 2.52
C GLU A 93 -22.13 -3.61 3.59
N VAL A 94 -21.66 -3.17 4.74
CA VAL A 94 -21.68 -4.00 5.95
C VAL A 94 -23.16 -4.29 6.17
N ALA A 95 -23.58 -5.53 5.94
CA ALA A 95 -24.90 -5.97 6.38
C ALA A 95 -24.92 -5.78 7.90
N GLU A 96 -25.59 -4.72 8.34
CA GLU A 96 -25.90 -4.47 9.75
C GLU A 96 -26.52 -5.75 10.29
N THR A 97 -25.73 -6.51 11.05
CA THR A 97 -26.24 -7.70 11.72
C THR A 97 -26.75 -7.18 13.06
N GLU A 98 -28.07 -6.99 13.14
CA GLU A 98 -28.84 -6.76 14.37
C GLU A 98 -28.56 -7.81 15.45
#